data_AF-A0AAD5WHA0-F1
#
_entry.id   AF-A0AAD5WHA0-F1
#
_cell.length_a   1.000
_cell.length_b   1.000
_cell.length_c   1.000
_cell.angle_alpha   90.00
_cell.angle_beta   90.00
_cell.angle_gamma   90.00
#
_symmetry.space_group_name_H-M   'P 1'
#
loop_
_entity.id
_entity.type
_entity.pdbx_description
1 polymer ?
#
loop_
_entity_poly.entity_id
_entity_poly.type
_entity_poly.pdbx_seq_one_letter_code
_entity_poly.pdbx_strand_id
1 'polypeptide(L)'
;MSMTPGVPQRKMTCFEVGGIGGSHVQVRVPNVIAMVGLPARGKTYISHKLCRYLNWIGIKTKAFNVGEYRRRACASMNEGDYEFFSPYNVKGTKIRDECARLAIQDMGHYLSSKEGEVAILDATNTTRERRRLIVDYCRNSAFYPPFRVFFIESVCEDEHIINSNITEVKINSPDYKDIMSHEDATQDFLKRIDNYKLQYEPLDEHLDGDLSFIKVFNAGKSFYVQKVNGHVQSRVVYFLMNIHLLSTFYLLGSA
;
A
#
# COMPACT_ATOMS: atom_id res chain seq x y z
N MET A 1 -30.02 -15.41 30.79
CA MET A 1 -28.56 -15.52 30.62
C MET A 1 -28.21 -14.98 29.25
N SER A 2 -27.79 -13.73 29.16
CA SER A 2 -27.41 -13.07 27.90
C SER A 2 -25.99 -13.47 27.53
N MET A 3 -25.83 -14.18 26.41
CA MET A 3 -24.51 -14.46 25.83
C MET A 3 -23.94 -13.16 25.28
N THR A 4 -22.81 -12.73 25.83
CA THR A 4 -22.00 -11.67 25.22
C THR A 4 -21.44 -12.18 23.88
N PRO A 5 -21.56 -11.42 22.79
CA PRO A 5 -20.92 -11.79 21.54
C PRO A 5 -19.40 -11.72 21.73
N GLY A 6 -18.74 -12.86 21.61
CA GLY A 6 -17.28 -12.96 21.73
C GLY A 6 -16.59 -12.09 20.68
N VAL A 7 -15.50 -11.45 21.08
CA VAL A 7 -14.61 -10.71 20.16
C VAL A 7 -14.11 -11.69 19.08
N PRO A 8 -14.26 -11.39 17.77
CA PRO A 8 -13.76 -12.26 16.71
C PRO A 8 -12.25 -12.44 16.87
N GLN A 9 -11.81 -13.68 17.15
CA GLN A 9 -10.38 -14.00 17.20
C GLN A 9 -9.79 -13.89 15.78
N ARG A 10 -8.83 -12.98 15.60
CA ARG A 10 -8.07 -12.84 14.36
C ARG A 10 -7.14 -14.05 14.22
N LYS A 11 -7.33 -14.87 13.19
CA LYS A 11 -6.47 -16.04 12.90
C LYS A 11 -5.17 -15.56 12.24
N MET A 12 -4.03 -16.00 12.77
CA MET A 12 -2.69 -15.77 12.23
C MET A 12 -2.10 -17.12 11.82
N THR A 13 -1.63 -17.21 10.59
CA THR A 13 -0.98 -18.41 10.05
C THR A 13 0.46 -18.06 9.68
N CYS A 14 1.41 -18.63 10.42
CA CYS A 14 2.87 -18.53 10.26
C CYS A 14 3.57 -17.26 10.79
N PHE A 15 4.72 -17.46 11.48
CA PHE A 15 5.63 -16.43 11.98
C PHE A 15 7.07 -16.97 11.95
N GLU A 16 7.87 -16.54 10.98
CA GLU A 16 9.32 -16.81 10.94
C GLU A 16 10.09 -15.51 11.26
N VAL A 17 10.89 -15.52 12.33
CA VAL A 17 11.79 -14.43 12.72
C VAL A 17 13.22 -14.87 12.46
N GLY A 18 13.89 -14.20 11.53
CA GLY A 18 15.34 -14.36 11.30
C GLY A 18 16.16 -13.75 12.45
N GLY A 19 17.22 -14.45 12.86
CA GLY A 19 18.02 -14.19 14.06
C GLY A 19 18.71 -12.82 14.18
N ILE A 20 19.03 -12.49 15.42
CA ILE A 20 19.56 -11.21 15.92
C ILE A 20 21.05 -11.07 15.60
N GLY A 21 21.43 -10.02 14.88
CA GLY A 21 22.82 -9.62 14.66
C GLY A 21 23.06 -8.13 14.96
N GLY A 22 23.94 -7.84 15.92
CA GLY A 22 24.61 -6.54 16.14
C GLY A 22 23.71 -5.31 16.39
N SER A 23 23.53 -4.92 17.66
CA SER A 23 22.53 -3.97 18.16
C SER A 23 22.63 -2.50 17.69
N HIS A 24 23.76 -2.02 17.16
CA HIS A 24 23.91 -0.59 16.82
C HIS A 24 23.79 -0.25 15.33
N VAL A 25 24.07 -1.19 14.42
CA VAL A 25 24.04 -0.95 12.95
C VAL A 25 22.64 -1.24 12.37
N GLN A 26 21.86 -2.15 12.97
CA GLN A 26 20.51 -2.46 12.51
C GLN A 26 19.47 -1.35 12.74
N VAL A 27 19.74 -0.36 13.60
CA VAL A 27 18.73 0.60 14.07
C VAL A 27 18.40 1.69 13.05
N ARG A 28 19.26 1.94 12.05
CA ARG A 28 19.10 3.07 11.11
C ARG A 28 19.08 2.68 9.62
N VAL A 29 18.63 1.47 9.30
CA VAL A 29 18.45 1.11 7.88
C VAL A 29 17.12 1.72 7.38
N PRO A 30 17.12 2.56 6.33
CA PRO A 30 15.88 3.10 5.78
C PRO A 30 14.96 1.99 5.29
N ASN A 31 13.65 2.17 5.47
CA ASN A 31 12.65 1.19 5.05
C ASN A 31 11.74 1.76 3.95
N VAL A 32 11.53 0.96 2.91
CA VAL A 32 10.52 1.17 1.89
C VAL A 32 9.35 0.23 2.18
N ILE A 33 8.17 0.78 2.36
CA ILE A 33 6.92 0.04 2.51
C ILE A 33 6.15 0.15 1.20
N ALA A 34 6.03 -0.94 0.46
CA ALA A 34 5.36 -0.94 -0.83
C ALA A 34 3.95 -1.56 -0.73
N MET A 35 2.93 -0.78 -1.06
CA MET A 35 1.55 -1.27 -1.07
C MET A 35 1.31 -2.16 -2.29
N VAL A 36 0.54 -3.24 -2.11
CA VAL A 36 0.15 -4.18 -3.17
C VAL A 36 -1.36 -4.41 -3.13
N GLY A 37 -1.98 -4.54 -4.29
CA GLY A 37 -3.36 -5.02 -4.44
C GLY A 37 -4.19 -4.19 -5.41
N LEU A 38 -5.38 -4.71 -5.74
CA LEU A 38 -6.30 -4.10 -6.70
C LEU A 38 -6.82 -2.72 -6.25
N PRO A 39 -7.33 -1.88 -7.17
CA PRO A 39 -8.02 -0.64 -6.79
C PRO A 39 -9.19 -0.87 -5.82
N ALA A 40 -9.55 0.17 -5.05
CA ALA A 40 -10.60 0.12 -4.00
C ALA A 40 -10.40 -0.96 -2.90
N ARG A 41 -9.15 -1.40 -2.65
CA ARG A 41 -8.80 -2.32 -1.56
C ARG A 41 -8.21 -1.62 -0.33
N GLY A 42 -8.51 -0.34 -0.10
CA GLY A 42 -8.06 0.37 1.11
C GLY A 42 -6.56 0.69 1.23
N LYS A 43 -5.74 0.47 0.18
CA LYS A 43 -4.29 0.73 0.21
C LYS A 43 -3.94 2.15 0.67
N THR A 44 -4.48 3.18 0.01
CA THR A 44 -4.26 4.59 0.36
C THR A 44 -4.66 4.89 1.81
N TYR A 45 -5.76 4.31 2.29
CA TYR A 45 -6.18 4.45 3.68
C TYR A 45 -5.15 3.84 4.65
N ILE A 46 -4.67 2.63 4.37
CA ILE A 46 -3.62 1.96 5.16
C ILE A 46 -2.35 2.82 5.14
N SER A 47 -1.93 3.30 3.96
CA SER A 47 -0.75 4.17 3.80
C SER A 47 -0.83 5.42 4.66
N HIS A 48 -1.96 6.14 4.64
CA HIS A 48 -2.13 7.35 5.45
C HIS A 48 -2.15 7.07 6.95
N LYS A 49 -2.89 6.04 7.38
CA LYS A 49 -2.95 5.67 8.80
C LYS A 49 -1.59 5.21 9.31
N LEU A 50 -0.87 4.41 8.54
CA LEU A 50 0.46 3.92 8.88
C LEU A 50 1.47 5.07 8.91
N CYS A 51 1.45 5.95 7.91
CA CYS A 51 2.30 7.15 7.88
C CYS A 51 2.08 8.01 9.13
N ARG A 52 0.82 8.27 9.50
CA ARG A 52 0.48 9.04 10.70
C ARG A 52 0.96 8.35 11.97
N TYR A 53 0.75 7.04 12.10
CA TYR A 53 1.18 6.27 13.25
C TYR A 53 2.70 6.30 13.42
N LEU A 54 3.45 6.03 12.35
CA LEU A 54 4.92 6.00 12.39
C LEU A 54 5.49 7.37 12.76
N ASN A 55 4.96 8.45 12.19
CA ASN A 55 5.35 9.80 12.59
C ASN A 55 4.98 10.12 14.04
N TRP A 56 3.81 9.66 14.52
CA TRP A 56 3.37 9.88 15.91
C TRP A 56 4.31 9.22 16.92
N ILE A 57 4.87 8.05 16.62
CA ILE A 57 5.88 7.39 17.46
C ILE A 57 7.32 7.89 17.20
N GLY A 58 7.49 8.94 16.39
CA GLY A 58 8.78 9.60 16.15
C GLY A 58 9.62 9.04 14.99
N ILE A 59 9.07 8.15 14.15
CA ILE A 59 9.76 7.61 12.96
C ILE A 59 9.38 8.47 11.75
N LYS A 60 10.34 9.23 11.21
CA LYS A 60 10.07 10.16 10.10
C LYS A 60 9.62 9.41 8.86
N THR A 61 8.36 9.59 8.49
CA THR A 61 7.71 8.80 7.43
C THR A 61 7.00 9.68 6.41
N LYS A 62 7.11 9.35 5.12
CA LYS A 62 6.38 10.02 4.03
C LYS A 62 5.75 9.01 3.08
N ALA A 63 4.54 9.31 2.60
CA ALA A 63 3.86 8.51 1.58
C ALA A 63 4.02 9.14 0.19
N PHE A 64 4.26 8.30 -0.81
CA PHE A 64 4.44 8.64 -2.22
C PHE A 64 3.33 7.97 -3.02
N ASN A 65 2.29 8.73 -3.38
CA ASN A 65 1.12 8.22 -4.10
C ASN A 65 1.33 8.31 -5.61
N VAL A 66 1.56 7.18 -6.28
CA VAL A 66 1.82 7.14 -7.74
C VAL A 66 0.64 7.70 -8.55
N GLY A 67 -0.58 7.63 -8.02
CA GLY A 67 -1.77 8.23 -8.64
C GLY A 67 -1.70 9.76 -8.74
N GLU A 68 -0.99 10.44 -7.83
CA GLU A 68 -0.74 11.89 -7.87
C GLU A 68 0.28 12.25 -8.96
N TYR A 69 1.33 11.46 -9.12
CA TYR A 69 2.29 11.62 -10.21
C TYR A 69 1.60 11.49 -11.57
N ARG A 70 0.74 10.48 -11.71
CA ARG A 70 -0.09 10.31 -12.92
C ARG A 70 -1.04 11.49 -13.14
N ARG A 71 -1.74 11.99 -12.11
CA ARG A 71 -2.62 13.17 -12.27
C ARG A 71 -1.85 14.39 -12.78
N ARG A 72 -0.66 14.64 -12.24
CA ARG A 72 0.18 15.76 -12.69
C ARG A 72 0.64 15.59 -14.14
N ALA A 73 1.03 14.37 -14.54
CA ALA A 73 1.46 14.08 -15.90
C ALA A 73 0.29 14.15 -16.93
N CYS A 74 -0.91 13.73 -16.53
CA CYS A 74 -2.09 13.66 -17.40
C CYS A 74 -3.00 14.89 -17.32
N ALA A 75 -2.69 15.89 -16.48
CA ALA A 75 -3.51 17.10 -16.30
C ALA A 75 -3.75 17.88 -17.61
N SER A 76 -2.88 17.71 -18.61
CA SER A 76 -3.00 18.33 -19.93
C SER A 76 -3.64 17.42 -21.00
N MET A 77 -3.90 16.14 -20.70
CA MET A 77 -4.28 15.15 -21.71
C MET A 77 -5.73 14.66 -21.65
N ASN A 78 -6.53 15.05 -20.64
CA ASN A 78 -7.88 14.50 -20.40
C ASN A 78 -7.95 12.95 -20.40
N GLU A 79 -6.83 12.28 -20.13
CA GLU A 79 -6.71 10.81 -20.12
C GLU A 79 -6.88 10.29 -18.68
N GLY A 80 -8.13 9.99 -18.29
CA GLY A 80 -8.47 9.53 -16.94
C GLY A 80 -9.39 8.30 -16.87
N ASP A 81 -9.95 7.87 -18.00
CA ASP A 81 -10.92 6.78 -18.09
C ASP A 81 -10.29 5.39 -17.93
N TYR A 82 -11.14 4.36 -17.89
CA TYR A 82 -10.71 2.97 -17.74
C TYR A 82 -9.79 2.48 -18.88
N GLU A 83 -9.91 3.01 -20.10
CA GLU A 83 -9.10 2.64 -21.26
C GLU A 83 -7.64 3.04 -21.08
N PHE A 84 -7.39 4.17 -20.40
CA PHE A 84 -6.03 4.52 -19.97
C PHE A 84 -5.39 3.36 -19.21
N PHE A 85 -6.13 2.68 -18.33
CA PHE A 85 -5.64 1.58 -17.48
C PHE A 85 -5.62 0.20 -18.14
N SER A 86 -6.05 0.07 -19.39
CA SER A 86 -5.99 -1.19 -20.11
C SER A 86 -4.55 -1.70 -20.24
N PRO A 87 -4.31 -3.01 -20.08
CA PRO A 87 -2.99 -3.61 -20.31
C PRO A 87 -2.57 -3.53 -21.78
N TYR A 88 -3.52 -3.40 -22.71
CA TYR A 88 -3.27 -3.28 -24.13
C TYR A 88 -2.96 -1.83 -24.57
N ASN A 89 -3.15 -0.86 -23.67
CA ASN A 89 -2.81 0.53 -23.93
C ASN A 89 -1.32 0.78 -23.71
N VAL A 90 -0.53 0.67 -24.78
CA VAL A 90 0.94 0.86 -24.74
C VAL A 90 1.32 2.26 -24.28
N LYS A 91 0.61 3.30 -24.72
CA LYS A 91 0.87 4.70 -24.33
C LYS A 91 0.59 4.90 -22.84
N GLY A 92 -0.59 4.47 -22.38
CA GLY A 92 -0.99 4.55 -20.97
C GLY A 92 -0.04 3.78 -20.06
N THR A 93 0.42 2.60 -20.50
CA THR A 93 1.40 1.78 -19.76
C THR A 93 2.72 2.53 -19.60
N LYS A 94 3.28 3.09 -20.69
CA LYS A 94 4.51 3.89 -20.63
C LYS A 94 4.40 5.09 -19.68
N ILE A 95 3.27 5.80 -19.70
CA ILE A 95 3.04 6.93 -18.79
C ILE A 95 2.98 6.45 -17.33
N ARG A 96 2.28 5.34 -17.05
CA ARG A 96 2.21 4.77 -15.69
C ARG A 96 3.55 4.27 -15.19
N ASP A 97 4.37 3.66 -16.05
CA ASP A 97 5.72 3.22 -15.74
C ASP A 97 6.60 4.41 -15.38
N GLU A 98 6.54 5.48 -16.17
CA GLU A 98 7.29 6.71 -15.92
C GLU A 98 6.86 7.39 -14.61
N CYS A 99 5.55 7.46 -14.33
CA CYS A 99 5.04 8.01 -13.07
C CYS A 99 5.53 7.20 -11.85
N ALA A 100 5.56 5.88 -11.97
CA ALA A 100 6.08 5.03 -10.92
C ALA A 100 7.60 5.19 -10.74
N ARG A 101 8.34 5.31 -11.84
CA ARG A 101 9.79 5.57 -11.83
C ARG A 101 10.11 6.87 -11.10
N LEU A 102 9.39 7.96 -11.41
CA LEU A 102 9.54 9.25 -10.75
C LEU A 102 9.23 9.16 -9.24
N ALA A 103 8.14 8.48 -8.87
CA ALA A 103 7.79 8.29 -7.46
C ALA A 103 8.85 7.46 -6.70
N ILE A 104 9.40 6.41 -7.32
CA ILE A 104 10.49 5.60 -6.75
C ILE A 104 11.76 6.44 -6.59
N GLN A 105 12.07 7.31 -7.55
CA GLN A 105 13.21 8.22 -7.44
C GLN A 105 13.05 9.23 -6.32
N ASP A 106 11.90 9.90 -6.21
CA ASP A 106 11.64 10.86 -5.13
C ASP A 106 11.68 10.18 -3.74
N MET A 107 11.13 8.96 -3.67
CA MET A 107 11.20 8.10 -2.50
C MET A 107 12.65 7.78 -2.11
N GLY A 108 13.47 7.39 -3.08
CA GLY A 108 14.89 7.12 -2.85
C GLY A 108 15.67 8.35 -2.42
N HIS A 109 15.43 9.50 -3.05
CA HIS A 109 16.03 10.78 -2.66
C HIS A 109 15.71 11.11 -1.20
N TYR A 110 14.43 11.07 -0.81
CA TYR A 110 13.97 11.33 0.56
C TYR A 110 14.68 10.48 1.62
N LEU A 111 14.93 9.19 1.32
CA LEU A 111 15.64 8.30 2.24
C LEU A 111 17.16 8.55 2.22
N SER A 112 17.76 8.72 1.04
CA SER A 112 19.21 8.94 0.89
C SER A 112 19.68 10.30 1.43
N SER A 113 18.85 11.34 1.34
CA SER A 113 19.11 12.69 1.87
C SER A 113 18.93 12.76 3.39
N LYS A 114 18.51 11.65 4.02
CA LYS A 114 18.20 11.55 5.47
C LYS A 114 17.08 12.48 5.91
N GLU A 115 16.22 12.90 5.00
CA GLU A 115 15.00 13.64 5.32
C GLU A 115 13.99 12.76 6.09
N GLY A 116 14.00 11.45 5.85
CA GLY A 116 13.24 10.48 6.63
C GLY A 116 13.84 9.08 6.71
N GLU A 117 13.12 8.22 7.42
CA GLU A 117 13.53 6.87 7.78
C GLU A 117 12.66 5.81 7.09
N VAL A 118 11.40 6.14 6.81
CA VAL A 118 10.45 5.24 6.16
C VAL A 118 9.76 5.95 5.00
N ALA A 119 9.70 5.30 3.85
CA ALA A 119 8.96 5.79 2.71
C ALA A 119 7.89 4.77 2.30
N ILE A 120 6.63 5.21 2.19
CA ILE A 120 5.50 4.36 1.81
C ILE A 120 5.19 4.62 0.34
N LEU A 121 5.39 3.63 -0.52
CA LEU A 121 5.02 3.69 -1.93
C LEU A 121 3.58 3.21 -2.11
N ASP A 122 2.64 4.15 -2.24
CA ASP A 122 1.21 3.88 -2.45
C ASP A 122 0.89 3.75 -3.95
N ALA A 123 0.84 2.50 -4.41
CA ALA A 123 0.47 2.11 -5.76
C ALA A 123 -0.21 0.73 -5.76
N THR A 124 -0.62 0.24 -6.93
CA THR A 124 -1.19 -1.10 -7.09
C THR A 124 -0.14 -2.20 -7.00
N ASN A 125 1.03 -2.02 -7.64
CA ASN A 125 2.16 -2.97 -7.64
C ASN A 125 1.74 -4.44 -7.84
N THR A 126 0.76 -4.65 -8.72
CA THR A 126 0.04 -5.92 -8.90
C THR A 126 0.83 -6.98 -9.64
N THR A 127 1.90 -6.63 -10.36
CA THR A 127 2.75 -7.58 -11.10
C THR A 127 4.05 -7.87 -10.35
N ARG A 128 4.60 -9.07 -10.51
CA ARG A 128 5.91 -9.46 -9.96
C ARG A 128 7.04 -8.63 -10.54
N GLU A 129 6.98 -8.35 -11.84
CA GLU A 129 7.95 -7.48 -12.53
C GLU A 129 8.06 -6.13 -11.84
N ARG A 130 6.92 -5.48 -11.53
CA ARG A 130 6.92 -4.19 -10.84
C ARG A 130 7.51 -4.29 -9.44
N ARG A 131 7.19 -5.36 -8.71
CA ARG A 131 7.74 -5.60 -7.36
C ARG A 131 9.26 -5.81 -7.39
N ARG A 132 9.77 -6.55 -8.38
CA ARG A 132 11.21 -6.75 -8.58
C ARG A 132 11.92 -5.43 -8.87
N LEU A 133 11.36 -4.58 -9.72
CA LEU A 133 11.91 -3.25 -10.00
C LEU A 133 12.09 -2.41 -8.71
N ILE A 134 11.10 -2.45 -7.81
CA ILE A 134 11.19 -1.78 -6.50
C ILE A 134 12.33 -2.37 -5.65
N VAL A 135 12.43 -3.71 -5.58
CA VAL A 135 13.48 -4.40 -4.83
C VAL A 135 14.87 -4.08 -5.37
N ASP A 136 15.04 -4.15 -6.69
CA ASP A 136 16.32 -3.89 -7.37
C ASP A 136 16.76 -2.45 -7.17
N TYR A 137 15.81 -1.49 -7.24
CA TYR A 137 16.10 -0.10 -6.90
C TYR A 137 16.59 0.05 -5.46
N CYS A 138 15.91 -0.57 -4.49
CA CYS A 138 16.26 -0.47 -3.06
C CYS A 138 17.59 -1.17 -2.71
N ARG A 139 17.97 -2.20 -3.49
CA ARG A 139 19.23 -2.95 -3.34
C ARG A 139 20.38 -2.37 -4.17
N ASN A 140 20.16 -1.26 -4.89
CA ASN A 140 21.18 -0.63 -5.70
C ASN A 140 22.41 -0.26 -4.85
N SER A 141 23.61 -0.57 -5.34
CA SER A 141 24.88 -0.35 -4.64
C SER A 141 25.18 1.13 -4.36
N ALA A 142 24.47 2.07 -4.99
CA ALA A 142 24.52 3.50 -4.68
C ALA A 142 23.96 3.83 -3.28
N PHE A 143 23.17 2.94 -2.68
CA PHE A 143 22.60 3.11 -1.35
C PHE A 143 23.38 2.29 -0.32
N TYR A 144 23.98 2.96 0.67
CA TYR A 144 24.66 2.31 1.78
C TYR A 144 24.17 2.84 3.14
N PRO A 145 23.55 2.00 3.97
CA PRO A 145 23.13 0.61 3.70
C PRO A 145 22.00 0.53 2.65
N PRO A 146 21.80 -0.62 1.97
CA PRO A 146 20.66 -0.81 1.07
C PRO A 146 19.34 -0.67 1.84
N PHE A 147 18.31 -0.16 1.18
CA PHE A 147 17.01 0.02 1.81
C PHE A 147 16.33 -1.32 2.02
N ARG A 148 15.68 -1.50 3.18
CA ARG A 148 14.84 -2.68 3.44
C ARG A 148 13.49 -2.48 2.79
N VAL A 149 13.01 -3.51 2.11
CA VAL A 149 11.68 -3.49 1.47
C VAL A 149 10.72 -4.36 2.28
N PHE A 150 9.52 -3.84 2.53
CA PHE A 150 8.43 -4.57 3.16
C PHE A 150 7.13 -4.35 2.37
N PHE A 151 6.53 -5.41 1.86
CA PHE A 151 5.28 -5.29 1.11
C PHE A 151 4.06 -5.43 2.01
N ILE A 152 3.03 -4.61 1.77
CA ILE A 152 1.71 -4.74 2.41
C ILE A 152 0.71 -4.99 1.29
N GLU A 153 0.23 -6.23 1.17
CA GLU A 153 -0.84 -6.58 0.25
C GLU A 153 -2.20 -6.46 0.93
N SER A 154 -3.11 -5.69 0.35
CA SER A 154 -4.50 -5.65 0.78
C SER A 154 -5.37 -6.47 -0.16
N VAL A 155 -5.79 -7.64 0.32
CA VAL A 155 -6.65 -8.58 -0.40
C VAL A 155 -8.06 -8.46 0.17
N CYS A 156 -9.03 -8.05 -0.64
CA CYS A 156 -10.42 -8.00 -0.21
C CYS A 156 -11.33 -8.49 -1.34
N GLU A 157 -12.17 -9.45 -1.00
CA GLU A 157 -13.16 -10.09 -1.86
C GLU A 157 -14.59 -9.77 -1.40
N ASP A 158 -14.74 -9.13 -0.24
CA ASP A 158 -16.01 -8.69 0.32
C ASP A 158 -16.59 -7.53 -0.51
N GLU A 159 -17.63 -7.83 -1.30
CA GLU A 159 -18.26 -6.87 -2.22
C GLU A 159 -18.78 -5.63 -1.50
N HIS A 160 -19.27 -5.75 -0.26
CA HIS A 160 -19.75 -4.60 0.50
C HIS A 160 -18.63 -3.61 0.80
N ILE A 161 -17.45 -4.12 1.20
CA ILE A 161 -16.27 -3.28 1.45
C ILE A 161 -15.77 -2.65 0.15
N ILE A 162 -15.79 -3.40 -0.94
CA ILE A 162 -15.36 -2.90 -2.26
C ILE A 162 -16.28 -1.78 -2.71
N ASN A 163 -17.60 -1.99 -2.66
CA ASN A 163 -18.60 -1.02 -3.08
C ASN A 163 -18.55 0.25 -2.23
N SER A 164 -18.49 0.13 -0.90
CA SER A 164 -18.30 1.28 0.00
C SER A 164 -17.01 2.06 -0.32
N ASN A 165 -15.88 1.37 -0.54
CA ASN A 165 -14.64 2.05 -0.92
C ASN A 165 -14.72 2.77 -2.27
N ILE A 166 -15.49 2.24 -3.23
CA ILE A 166 -15.71 2.89 -4.53
C ILE A 166 -16.54 4.15 -4.31
N THR A 167 -17.72 4.01 -3.68
CA THR A 167 -18.70 5.09 -3.55
C THR A 167 -18.23 6.23 -2.66
N GLU A 168 -17.64 5.92 -1.50
CA GLU A 168 -17.27 6.93 -0.50
C GLU A 168 -15.99 7.68 -0.87
N VAL A 169 -15.00 6.98 -1.45
CA VAL A 169 -13.65 7.52 -1.61
C VAL A 169 -13.27 7.74 -3.08
N LYS A 170 -13.66 6.85 -3.99
CA LYS A 170 -13.13 6.88 -5.37
C LYS A 170 -13.96 7.71 -6.32
N ILE A 171 -15.28 7.69 -6.21
CA ILE A 171 -16.13 8.57 -7.03
C ILE A 171 -15.89 10.05 -6.67
N ASN A 172 -15.63 10.35 -5.41
CA ASN A 172 -15.29 11.71 -4.96
C ASN A 172 -13.83 12.11 -5.23
N SER A 173 -13.04 11.23 -5.84
CA SER A 173 -11.63 11.52 -6.11
C SER A 173 -11.50 12.48 -7.32
N PRO A 174 -10.36 13.20 -7.45
CA PRO A 174 -10.14 14.10 -8.58
C PRO A 174 -10.15 13.43 -9.95
N ASP A 175 -10.14 12.09 -10.00
CA ASP A 175 -10.22 11.32 -11.24
C ASP A 175 -11.64 11.35 -11.85
N TYR A 176 -12.68 11.60 -11.04
CA TYR A 176 -14.10 11.51 -11.46
C TYR A 176 -14.94 12.73 -11.07
N LYS A 177 -14.53 13.41 -10.00
CA LYS A 177 -15.24 14.57 -9.45
C LYS A 177 -15.41 15.64 -10.54
N ASP A 178 -16.65 16.10 -10.73
CA ASP A 178 -17.03 17.14 -11.69
C ASP A 178 -16.80 16.77 -13.18
N ILE A 179 -16.47 15.50 -13.48
CA ILE A 179 -16.21 14.98 -14.85
C ILE A 179 -17.30 14.01 -15.30
N MET A 180 -17.76 13.13 -14.41
CA MET A 180 -18.75 12.07 -14.71
C MET A 180 -19.87 12.04 -13.69
N SER A 181 -21.01 11.47 -14.07
CA SER A 181 -22.09 11.14 -13.11
C SER A 181 -21.60 10.07 -12.12
N HIS A 182 -22.25 9.96 -10.95
CA HIS A 182 -21.91 8.92 -9.97
C HIS A 182 -22.03 7.50 -10.55
N GLU A 183 -23.03 7.26 -11.41
CA GLU A 183 -23.28 5.98 -12.03
C GLU A 183 -22.20 5.64 -13.07
N ASP A 184 -21.88 6.59 -13.95
CA ASP A 184 -20.83 6.41 -14.97
C ASP A 184 -19.44 6.23 -14.33
N ALA A 185 -19.13 7.02 -13.30
CA ALA A 185 -17.88 6.90 -12.54
C ALA A 185 -17.75 5.53 -11.87
N THR A 186 -18.86 4.98 -11.36
CA THR A 186 -18.87 3.63 -10.78
C THR A 186 -18.56 2.58 -11.84
N GLN A 187 -19.22 2.65 -13.01
CA GLN A 187 -19.01 1.72 -14.11
C GLN A 187 -17.59 1.80 -14.68
N ASP A 188 -17.07 3.00 -14.88
CA ASP A 188 -15.67 3.22 -15.29
C ASP A 188 -14.69 2.59 -14.29
N PHE A 189 -14.91 2.84 -12.99
CA PHE A 189 -14.02 2.32 -11.95
C PHE A 189 -14.06 0.78 -11.85
N LEU A 190 -15.22 0.16 -12.06
CA LEU A 190 -15.34 -1.30 -12.13
C LEU A 190 -14.54 -1.87 -13.31
N LYS A 191 -14.69 -1.31 -14.51
CA LYS A 191 -13.89 -1.70 -15.69
C LYS A 191 -12.40 -1.51 -15.45
N ARG A 192 -12.02 -0.42 -14.76
CA ARG A 192 -10.63 -0.19 -14.34
C ARG A 192 -10.13 -1.29 -13.41
N ILE A 193 -10.93 -1.74 -12.43
CA ILE A 193 -10.57 -2.89 -11.59
C ILE A 193 -10.35 -4.15 -12.43
N ASP A 194 -11.23 -4.42 -13.40
CA ASP A 194 -11.14 -5.59 -14.26
C ASP A 194 -9.86 -5.58 -15.12
N ASN A 195 -9.45 -4.41 -15.64
CA ASN A 195 -8.17 -4.25 -16.31
C ASN A 195 -6.97 -4.64 -15.42
N TYR A 196 -6.99 -4.28 -14.12
CA TYR A 196 -5.94 -4.70 -13.18
C TYR A 196 -6.00 -6.19 -12.84
N LYS A 197 -7.19 -6.81 -12.81
CA LYS A 197 -7.34 -8.25 -12.55
C LYS A 197 -6.64 -9.09 -13.63
N LEU A 198 -6.65 -8.65 -14.89
CA LEU A 198 -6.02 -9.37 -16.01
C LEU A 198 -4.51 -9.61 -15.82
N GLN A 199 -3.84 -8.79 -15.02
CA GLN A 199 -2.40 -8.86 -14.77
C GLN A 199 -2.06 -9.07 -13.29
N TYR A 200 -3.06 -9.34 -12.44
CA TYR A 200 -2.81 -9.39 -11.00
C TYR A 200 -2.13 -10.69 -10.63
N GLU A 201 -0.94 -10.54 -10.06
CA GLU A 201 -0.10 -11.59 -9.52
C GLU A 201 0.04 -11.40 -8.00
N PRO A 202 -0.84 -12.01 -7.19
CA PRO A 202 -0.79 -11.86 -5.74
C PRO A 202 0.57 -12.26 -5.15
N LEU A 203 0.93 -11.70 -4.01
CA LEU A 203 2.12 -12.18 -3.27
C LEU A 203 1.90 -13.62 -2.82
N ASP A 204 2.90 -14.45 -3.09
CA ASP A 204 2.85 -15.90 -2.86
C ASP A 204 4.09 -16.37 -2.09
N GLU A 205 3.90 -17.24 -1.10
CA GLU A 205 4.96 -17.66 -0.19
C GLU A 205 6.06 -18.49 -0.86
N HIS A 206 5.73 -19.20 -1.93
CA HIS A 206 6.66 -20.03 -2.69
C HIS A 206 7.34 -19.23 -3.80
N LEU A 207 6.57 -18.45 -4.56
CA LEU A 207 7.09 -17.69 -5.71
C LEU A 207 7.80 -16.40 -5.30
N ASP A 208 7.36 -15.77 -4.21
CA ASP A 208 7.93 -14.54 -3.64
C ASP A 208 8.68 -14.83 -2.33
N GLY A 209 9.24 -16.04 -2.22
CA GLY A 209 9.84 -16.59 -1.01
C GLY A 209 10.96 -15.75 -0.41
N ASP A 210 11.67 -14.96 -1.20
CA ASP A 210 12.77 -14.08 -0.77
C ASP A 210 12.29 -12.71 -0.25
N LEU A 211 11.00 -12.38 -0.38
CA LEU A 211 10.44 -11.09 0.00
C LEU A 211 9.94 -11.08 1.46
N SER A 212 9.96 -9.90 2.07
CA SER A 212 9.33 -9.63 3.37
C SER A 212 7.97 -8.97 3.12
N PHE A 213 6.89 -9.58 3.60
CA PHE A 213 5.56 -9.03 3.36
C PHE A 213 4.51 -9.43 4.40
N ILE A 214 3.41 -8.67 4.40
CA ILE A 214 2.16 -9.01 5.08
C ILE A 214 1.00 -8.94 4.10
N LYS A 215 0.13 -9.95 4.11
CA LYS A 215 -1.17 -9.94 3.44
C LYS A 215 -2.24 -9.63 4.47
N VAL A 216 -3.03 -8.60 4.21
CA VAL A 216 -4.17 -8.18 5.02
C VAL A 216 -5.43 -8.59 4.28
N PHE A 217 -6.16 -9.56 4.82
CA PHE A 217 -7.36 -10.09 4.18
C PHE A 217 -8.62 -9.44 4.74
N ASN A 218 -9.53 -9.08 3.82
CA ASN A 218 -10.87 -8.58 4.10
C ASN A 218 -10.89 -7.53 5.21
N ALA A 219 -10.08 -6.49 5.04
CA ALA A 219 -10.07 -5.34 5.94
C ALA A 219 -9.60 -5.67 7.37
N GLY A 220 -8.70 -6.67 7.50
CA GLY A 220 -8.07 -7.07 8.76
C GLY A 220 -8.77 -8.22 9.49
N LYS A 221 -9.58 -9.03 8.78
CA LYS A 221 -10.18 -10.26 9.33
C LYS A 221 -9.13 -11.35 9.58
N SER A 222 -8.16 -11.50 8.68
CA SER A 222 -7.02 -12.41 8.84
C SER A 222 -5.75 -11.83 8.22
N PHE A 223 -4.62 -12.38 8.61
CA PHE A 223 -3.30 -11.92 8.19
C PHE A 223 -2.39 -13.09 7.86
N TYR A 224 -1.52 -12.89 6.88
CA TYR A 224 -0.39 -13.77 6.58
C TYR A 224 0.87 -12.92 6.61
N VAL A 225 1.93 -13.37 7.30
CA VAL A 225 3.16 -12.58 7.50
C VAL A 225 4.37 -13.44 7.18
N GLN A 226 5.29 -12.90 6.37
CA GLN A 226 6.51 -13.59 5.95
C GLN A 226 7.74 -12.72 6.12
N LYS A 227 8.81 -13.32 6.68
CA LYS A 227 10.18 -12.77 6.78
C LYS A 227 10.25 -11.35 7.33
N VAL A 228 9.69 -11.12 8.52
CA VAL A 228 9.76 -9.80 9.19
C VAL A 228 11.20 -9.50 9.60
N ASN A 229 11.74 -8.38 9.12
CA ASN A 229 13.12 -7.98 9.35
C ASN A 229 13.24 -6.59 10.00
N GLY A 230 13.59 -6.61 11.29
CA GLY A 230 13.87 -5.41 12.07
C GLY A 230 12.63 -4.73 12.66
N HIS A 231 12.90 -3.74 13.51
CA HIS A 231 11.90 -3.17 14.41
C HIS A 231 10.77 -2.42 13.68
N VAL A 232 11.06 -1.74 12.57
CA VAL A 232 10.03 -1.00 11.79
C VAL A 232 8.99 -1.97 11.25
N GLN A 233 9.41 -3.06 10.61
CA GLN A 233 8.49 -4.05 10.03
C GLN A 233 7.64 -4.72 11.12
N SER A 234 8.22 -5.07 12.27
CA SER A 234 7.46 -5.61 13.41
C SER A 234 6.41 -4.63 13.94
N ARG A 235 6.73 -3.33 14.02
CA ARG A 235 5.77 -2.29 14.41
C ARG A 235 4.66 -2.11 13.37
N VAL A 236 4.98 -2.20 12.08
CA VAL A 236 4.00 -2.16 10.99
C VAL A 236 3.02 -3.33 11.11
N VAL A 237 3.52 -4.56 11.29
CA VAL A 237 2.68 -5.75 11.50
C VAL A 237 1.78 -5.57 12.71
N TYR A 238 2.35 -5.18 13.86
CA TYR A 238 1.59 -4.93 15.08
C TYR A 238 0.51 -3.88 14.88
N PHE A 239 0.83 -2.77 14.22
CA PHE A 239 -0.12 -1.71 13.92
C PHE A 239 -1.30 -2.25 13.09
N LEU A 240 -1.01 -2.90 11.95
CA LEU A 240 -2.03 -3.45 11.05
C LEU A 240 -2.94 -4.46 11.75
N MET A 241 -2.38 -5.29 12.64
CA MET A 241 -3.12 -6.25 13.45
C MET A 241 -3.99 -5.63 14.54
N ASN A 242 -3.90 -4.32 14.79
CA ASN A 242 -4.69 -3.62 15.81
C ASN A 242 -5.56 -2.49 15.25
N ILE A 243 -5.45 -2.15 13.97
CA ILE A 243 -6.37 -1.15 13.41
C ILE A 243 -7.77 -1.76 13.29
N HIS A 244 -8.76 -1.01 13.76
CA HIS A 244 -10.16 -1.24 13.46
C HIS A 244 -10.60 -0.15 12.47
N LEU A 245 -11.30 -0.58 11.42
CA LEU A 245 -11.77 0.32 10.36
C LEU A 245 -13.03 1.09 10.77
N LEU A 246 -13.69 0.69 11.87
CA LEU A 246 -14.92 1.27 12.37
C LEU A 246 -14.80 1.54 13.87
N SER A 247 -14.56 2.79 14.26
CA SER A 247 -14.74 3.25 15.64
C SER A 247 -14.89 4.78 15.67
N THR A 248 -16.04 5.26 16.12
CA THR A 248 -16.20 6.65 16.58
C THR A 248 -15.53 6.75 17.95
N PHE A 249 -14.63 7.71 18.13
CA PHE A 249 -13.97 7.95 19.42
C PHE A 249 -14.49 9.27 20.01
N TYR A 250 -15.00 9.23 21.24
CA TYR A 250 -15.34 10.41 22.01
C TYR A 250 -14.22 10.68 23.02
N LEU A 251 -13.63 11.88 22.97
CA LEU A 251 -12.69 12.36 23.97
C LEU A 251 -13.40 13.46 24.77
N LEU A 252 -13.63 13.22 26.05
CA LEU A 252 -14.17 14.21 26.98
C LEU A 252 -13.01 14.74 27.82
N GLY A 253 -12.73 16.04 27.69
CA GLY A 253 -11.86 16.76 28.62
C GLY A 253 -12.68 17.19 29.83
N SER A 254 -12.16 16.97 31.04
CA SER A 254 -12.68 17.64 32.23
C SER A 254 -12.37 19.13 32.14
N ALA A 255 -13.42 19.96 32.29
CA ALA A 255 -13.34 21.42 32.34
C ALA A 255 -12.57 21.90 33.58
#